data_AF-A0A973XY02-F1
#
_entry.id   AF-A0A973XY02-F1
#
_cell.length_a   1.000
_cell.length_b   1.000
_cell.length_c   1.000
_cell.angle_alpha   90.00
_cell.angle_beta   90.00
_cell.angle_gamma   90.00
#
_symmetry.space_group_name_H-M   'P 1'
#
loop_
_entity.id
_entity.type
_entity.pdbx_description
1 polymer ?
#
loop_
_entity_poly.entity_id
_entity_poly.type
_entity_poly.pdbx_seq_one_letter_code
_entity_poly.pdbx_strand_id
1 'polypeptide(L)'
;MRVINQDGGPYRELVLVDGLSPADVVLVHREALRVLRPGIDTAHLDAYSDDAWPPAVLHSYERALSLAREAVAQGTRSRRADPGMGIDIDVRDDAQFELLLDLAPHTINAEGRRGDRLIFSASDSGTSLWIAVTQDQAAELLSRLDALGIPPTVLSVRPRGR
;
A
#
# COMPACT_ATOMS: atom_id res chain seq x y z
N MET A 1 -32.77 -0.50 -13.59
CA MET A 1 -31.82 -1.53 -14.03
C MET A 1 -30.75 -1.68 -12.95
N ARG A 2 -30.81 -2.76 -12.17
CA ARG A 2 -29.93 -3.03 -11.03
C ARG A 2 -28.64 -3.64 -11.59
N VAL A 3 -27.53 -2.93 -11.49
CA VAL A 3 -26.20 -3.53 -11.71
C VAL A 3 -25.87 -4.29 -10.43
N ILE A 4 -25.91 -5.61 -10.52
CA ILE A 4 -25.43 -6.51 -9.48
C ILE A 4 -23.91 -6.55 -9.65
N ASN A 5 -23.19 -5.77 -8.84
CA ASN A 5 -21.73 -5.89 -8.75
C ASN A 5 -21.40 -7.31 -8.26
N GLN A 6 -20.65 -8.07 -9.06
CA GLN A 6 -20.40 -9.48 -8.81
C GLN A 6 -19.48 -9.77 -7.60
N ASP A 7 -19.07 -8.75 -6.84
CA ASP A 7 -18.31 -8.89 -5.57
C ASP A 7 -18.95 -8.12 -4.38
N GLY A 8 -20.24 -7.77 -4.49
CA GLY A 8 -20.89 -6.64 -3.80
C GLY A 8 -21.16 -6.71 -2.28
N GLY A 9 -20.21 -7.16 -1.45
CA GLY A 9 -20.23 -6.84 -0.03
C GLY A 9 -19.91 -5.34 0.22
N PRO A 10 -20.50 -4.68 1.23
CA PRO A 10 -20.11 -3.31 1.56
C PRO A 10 -18.68 -3.29 2.08
N TYR A 11 -17.81 -2.56 1.40
CA TYR A 11 -16.46 -2.31 1.88
C TYR A 11 -16.48 -1.58 3.23
N ARG A 12 -15.55 -1.97 4.09
CA ARG A 12 -15.22 -1.29 5.34
C ARG A 12 -13.91 -0.55 5.16
N GLU A 13 -13.87 0.66 5.70
CA GLU A 13 -12.66 1.47 5.72
C GLU A 13 -11.98 1.28 7.07
N LEU A 14 -10.72 0.86 7.03
CA LEU A 14 -9.89 0.69 8.21
C LEU A 14 -8.75 1.71 8.17
N VAL A 15 -8.43 2.28 9.32
CA VAL A 15 -7.28 3.16 9.50
C VAL A 15 -6.39 2.64 10.63
N LEU A 16 -5.09 2.78 10.44
CA LEU A 16 -4.11 2.54 11.49
C LEU A 16 -4.30 3.56 12.61
N VAL A 17 -4.25 3.09 13.86
CA VAL A 17 -4.27 3.96 15.04
C VAL A 17 -2.85 4.28 15.50
N ASP A 18 -2.69 5.43 16.15
CA ASP A 18 -1.41 5.87 16.70
C ASP A 18 -0.92 4.95 17.84
N GLY A 19 0.38 5.05 18.13
CA GLY A 19 1.00 4.42 19.31
C GLY A 19 1.59 3.03 19.08
N LEU A 20 1.64 2.57 17.82
CA LEU A 20 2.35 1.35 17.45
C LEU A 20 3.86 1.55 17.42
N SER A 21 4.59 0.45 17.67
CA SER A 21 6.02 0.45 17.42
C SER A 21 6.27 0.55 15.90
N PRO A 22 7.37 1.19 15.46
CA PRO A 22 7.69 1.26 14.03
C PRO A 22 7.77 -0.10 13.35
N ALA A 23 8.22 -1.14 14.07
CA ALA A 23 8.28 -2.49 13.54
C ALA A 23 6.87 -3.07 13.28
N ASP A 24 5.91 -2.84 14.19
CA ASP A 24 4.53 -3.31 14.01
C ASP A 24 3.84 -2.54 12.88
N VAL A 25 4.09 -1.23 12.73
CA VAL A 25 3.57 -0.43 11.61
C VAL A 25 3.98 -1.05 10.26
N VAL A 26 5.26 -1.43 10.12
CA VAL A 26 5.77 -2.10 8.92
C VAL A 26 5.03 -3.41 8.65
N LEU A 27 4.80 -4.22 9.69
CA LEU A 27 4.10 -5.49 9.55
C LEU A 27 2.63 -5.29 9.15
N VAL A 28 1.94 -4.29 9.72
CA VAL A 28 0.54 -3.98 9.36
C VAL A 28 0.42 -3.57 7.90
N HIS A 29 1.31 -2.70 7.40
CA HIS A 29 1.34 -2.30 5.99
C HIS A 29 1.54 -3.50 5.07
N ARG A 30 2.51 -4.36 5.40
CA ARG A 30 2.84 -5.54 4.60
C ARG A 30 1.68 -6.53 4.52
N GLU A 31 1.06 -6.84 5.64
CA GLU A 31 -0.10 -7.76 5.63
C GLU A 31 -1.31 -7.14 4.95
N ALA A 32 -1.55 -5.84 5.10
CA ALA A 32 -2.62 -5.14 4.39
C ALA A 32 -2.43 -5.22 2.87
N LEU A 33 -1.21 -4.94 2.37
CA LEU A 33 -0.87 -5.07 0.95
C LEU A 33 -1.03 -6.52 0.46
N ARG A 34 -0.56 -7.52 1.23
CA ARG A 34 -0.69 -8.94 0.87
C ARG A 34 -2.15 -9.36 0.70
N VAL A 35 -3.03 -8.96 1.62
CA VAL A 35 -4.47 -9.23 1.55
C VAL A 35 -5.15 -8.49 0.39
N LEU A 36 -4.70 -7.27 0.10
CA LEU A 36 -5.29 -6.46 -0.97
C LEU A 36 -4.75 -6.79 -2.36
N ARG A 37 -3.57 -7.40 -2.47
CA ARG A 37 -2.86 -7.69 -3.74
C ARG A 37 -3.77 -8.24 -4.84
N PRO A 38 -4.62 -9.26 -4.61
CA PRO A 38 -5.46 -9.81 -5.69
C PRO A 38 -6.46 -8.81 -6.28
N GLY A 39 -6.75 -7.74 -5.54
CA GLY A 39 -7.72 -6.72 -5.91
C GLY A 39 -7.14 -5.41 -6.39
N ILE A 40 -5.81 -5.28 -6.44
CA ILE A 40 -5.12 -4.07 -6.93
C ILE A 40 -4.89 -4.21 -8.44
N ASP A 41 -5.41 -3.26 -9.20
CA ASP A 41 -5.20 -3.14 -10.64
C ASP A 41 -3.99 -2.26 -10.96
N THR A 42 -3.82 -1.18 -10.19
CA THR A 42 -2.67 -0.26 -10.31
C THR A 42 -2.15 0.12 -8.94
N ALA A 43 -0.83 0.22 -8.82
CA ALA A 43 -0.18 0.75 -7.63
C ALA A 43 0.93 1.73 -8.02
N HIS A 44 1.13 2.74 -7.18
CA HIS A 44 2.26 3.64 -7.31
C HIS A 44 2.80 4.03 -5.94
N LEU A 45 4.07 4.42 -5.90
CA LEU A 45 4.70 4.97 -4.71
C LEU A 45 5.63 6.12 -5.06
N ASP A 46 5.87 6.97 -4.07
CA ASP A 46 6.89 8.00 -4.11
C ASP A 46 8.16 7.44 -3.47
N ALA A 47 9.30 7.56 -4.14
CA ALA A 47 10.63 7.30 -3.58
C ALA A 47 11.11 8.51 -2.74
N TYR A 48 10.23 9.06 -1.91
CA TYR A 48 10.49 10.14 -0.96
C TYR A 48 10.01 9.73 0.44
N SER A 49 10.76 10.13 1.45
CA SER A 49 10.46 9.91 2.87
C SER A 49 10.83 11.18 3.62
N ASP A 50 10.10 11.51 4.69
CA ASP A 50 10.50 12.59 5.61
C ASP A 50 11.67 12.15 6.50
N ASP A 51 11.83 10.84 6.68
CA ASP A 51 12.90 10.21 7.45
C ASP A 51 13.98 9.60 6.55
N ALA A 52 15.12 9.24 7.16
CA ALA A 52 16.13 8.46 6.47
C ALA A 52 15.62 7.05 6.18
N TRP A 53 15.78 6.58 4.94
CA TRP A 53 15.45 5.21 4.56
C TRP A 53 16.20 4.19 5.42
N PRO A 54 15.50 3.21 6.02
CA PRO A 54 16.16 2.14 6.77
C PRO A 54 17.15 1.38 5.88
N PRO A 55 18.34 0.99 6.40
CA PRO A 55 19.33 0.25 5.61
C PRO A 55 18.78 -1.02 4.94
N ALA A 56 17.81 -1.68 5.59
CA ALA A 56 17.18 -2.89 5.10
C ALA A 56 16.38 -2.69 3.79
N VAL A 57 15.90 -1.47 3.50
CA VAL A 57 15.04 -1.19 2.33
C VAL A 57 15.77 -0.40 1.23
N LEU A 58 17.05 -0.07 1.42
CA LEU A 58 17.83 0.72 0.45
C LEU A 58 17.91 0.04 -0.92
N HIS A 59 18.02 -1.29 -0.96
CA HIS A 59 18.02 -2.03 -2.21
C HIS A 59 16.70 -1.84 -2.97
N SER A 60 15.57 -1.94 -2.26
CA SER A 60 14.23 -1.75 -2.84
C SER A 60 14.03 -0.33 -3.32
N TYR A 61 14.53 0.66 -2.58
CA TYR A 61 14.54 2.07 -2.96
C TYR A 61 15.31 2.31 -4.28
N GLU A 62 16.54 1.80 -4.38
CA GLU A 62 17.35 1.93 -5.59
C GLU A 62 16.71 1.23 -6.79
N ARG A 63 16.05 0.09 -6.55
CA ARG A 63 15.33 -0.64 -7.58
C ARG A 63 14.10 0.14 -8.06
N ALA A 64 13.33 0.75 -7.17
CA ALA A 64 12.20 1.60 -7.54
C ALA A 64 12.64 2.78 -8.44
N LEU A 65 13.72 3.48 -8.08
CA LEU A 65 14.29 4.53 -8.93
C LEU A 65 14.76 3.99 -10.30
N SER A 66 15.23 2.73 -10.33
CA SER A 66 15.61 2.08 -11.59
C SER A 66 14.39 1.81 -12.48
N LEU A 67 13.27 1.36 -11.90
CA LEU A 67 12.01 1.17 -12.64
C LEU A 67 11.54 2.49 -13.26
N ALA A 68 11.61 3.61 -12.53
CA ALA A 68 11.26 4.92 -13.07
C ALA A 68 12.13 5.30 -14.29
N ARG A 69 13.45 5.02 -14.23
CA ARG A 69 14.37 5.24 -15.36
C ARG A 69 14.09 4.31 -16.54
N GLU A 70 13.81 3.05 -16.27
CA GLU A 70 13.44 2.04 -17.29
C GLU A 70 12.16 2.46 -18.02
N ALA A 71 11.14 2.91 -17.30
CA ALA A 71 9.89 3.42 -17.88
C ALA A 71 10.12 4.65 -18.78
N VAL A 72 11.04 5.54 -18.40
CA VAL A 72 11.45 6.67 -19.24
C VAL A 72 12.15 6.19 -20.52
N ALA A 73 13.02 5.19 -20.42
CA ALA A 73 13.72 4.62 -21.56
C ALA A 73 12.76 3.89 -22.52
N GLN A 74 11.72 3.26 -21.99
CA GLN A 74 10.66 2.56 -22.73
C GLN A 74 9.59 3.51 -23.29
N GLY A 75 9.60 4.80 -22.89
CA GLY A 75 8.63 5.80 -23.34
C GLY A 75 7.26 5.70 -22.65
N THR A 76 7.10 4.86 -21.63
CA THR A 76 5.89 4.76 -20.80
C THR A 76 5.82 5.86 -19.74
N ARG A 77 6.96 6.52 -19.46
CA ARG A 77 7.07 7.67 -18.55
C ARG A 77 7.74 8.86 -19.23
N SER A 78 7.24 10.07 -18.95
CA SER A 78 7.83 11.30 -19.47
C SER A 78 9.23 11.55 -18.89
N ARG A 79 10.18 11.97 -19.73
CA ARG A 79 11.51 12.45 -19.30
C ARG A 79 11.46 13.68 -18.37
N ARG A 80 10.35 14.41 -18.37
CA ARG A 80 10.13 15.59 -17.52
C ARG A 80 9.44 15.26 -16.20
N ALA A 81 8.97 14.01 -16.03
CA ALA A 81 8.39 13.59 -14.76
C ALA A 81 9.48 13.60 -13.67
N ASP A 82 9.07 13.89 -12.44
CA ASP A 82 9.96 13.76 -11.29
C ASP A 82 10.47 12.30 -11.21
N PRO A 83 11.78 12.06 -10.99
CA PRO A 83 12.33 10.71 -11.01
C PRO A 83 11.87 9.86 -9.80
N GLY A 84 11.46 10.49 -8.70
CA GLY A 84 11.06 9.83 -7.47
C GLY A 84 9.55 9.77 -7.24
N MET A 85 8.72 10.63 -7.84
CA MET A 85 7.27 10.64 -7.54
C MET A 85 6.47 9.67 -8.42
N GLY A 86 5.44 9.03 -7.89
CA GLY A 86 4.45 8.27 -8.66
C GLY A 86 5.08 7.19 -9.52
N ILE A 87 5.98 6.40 -8.96
CA ILE A 87 6.61 5.27 -9.63
C ILE A 87 5.60 4.14 -9.69
N ASP A 88 5.23 3.73 -10.91
CA ASP A 88 4.29 2.63 -11.13
C ASP A 88 4.90 1.30 -10.68
N ILE A 89 4.11 0.51 -9.95
CA ILE A 89 4.47 -0.83 -9.49
C ILE A 89 3.48 -1.83 -10.08
N ASP A 90 4.00 -2.82 -10.82
CA ASP A 90 3.19 -3.97 -11.24
C ASP A 90 3.05 -4.96 -10.07
N VAL A 91 1.90 -4.94 -9.41
CA VAL A 91 1.61 -5.83 -8.27
C VAL A 91 1.50 -7.31 -8.67
N ARG A 92 1.41 -7.63 -9.97
CA ARG A 92 1.38 -9.01 -10.47
C ARG A 92 2.78 -9.59 -10.62
N ASP A 93 3.79 -8.75 -10.75
CA ASP A 93 5.19 -9.12 -10.66
C ASP A 93 5.59 -9.24 -9.19
N ASP A 94 6.05 -10.42 -8.77
CA ASP A 94 6.44 -10.66 -7.38
C ASP A 94 7.59 -9.77 -6.92
N ALA A 95 8.58 -9.53 -7.79
CA ALA A 95 9.73 -8.71 -7.43
C ALA A 95 9.35 -7.24 -7.27
N GLN A 96 8.48 -6.71 -8.13
CA GLN A 96 7.98 -5.34 -7.99
C GLN A 96 7.02 -5.21 -6.79
N PHE A 97 6.20 -6.23 -6.52
CA PHE A 97 5.33 -6.22 -5.35
C PHE A 97 6.12 -6.22 -4.03
N GLU A 98 7.25 -6.94 -3.94
CA GLU A 98 8.14 -6.86 -2.78
C GLU A 98 8.70 -5.43 -2.58
N LEU A 99 8.95 -4.67 -3.65
CA LEU A 99 9.35 -3.24 -3.50
C LEU A 99 8.26 -2.43 -2.81
N LEU A 100 6.99 -2.66 -3.16
CA LEU A 100 5.87 -1.98 -2.52
C LEU A 100 5.73 -2.37 -1.05
N LEU A 101 5.91 -3.66 -0.73
CA LEU A 101 5.92 -4.15 0.66
C LEU A 101 7.05 -3.55 1.50
N ASP A 102 8.21 -3.31 0.90
CA ASP A 102 9.35 -2.72 1.58
C ASP A 102 9.22 -1.20 1.76
N LEU A 103 8.71 -0.49 0.75
CA LEU A 103 8.79 0.97 0.71
C LEU A 103 7.51 1.66 1.20
N ALA A 104 6.33 1.06 1.04
CA ALA A 104 5.07 1.65 1.50
C ALA A 104 5.07 2.10 2.97
N PRO A 105 5.69 1.38 3.93
CA PRO A 105 5.73 1.79 5.34
C PRO A 105 6.70 2.95 5.64
N HIS A 106 7.40 3.49 4.64
CA HIS A 106 8.46 4.48 4.82
C HIS A 106 8.30 5.67 3.88
N THR A 107 7.45 5.58 2.86
CA THR A 107 7.25 6.65 1.89
C THR A 107 6.24 7.70 2.36
N ILE A 108 6.40 8.93 1.88
CA ILE A 108 5.40 9.99 2.04
C ILE A 108 4.08 9.67 1.33
N ASN A 109 4.10 8.79 0.31
CA ASN A 109 2.89 8.39 -0.42
C ASN A 109 3.05 7.04 -1.14
N ALA A 110 2.11 6.13 -0.91
CA ALA A 110 1.87 4.95 -1.73
C ALA A 110 0.37 4.67 -1.85
N GLU A 111 -0.10 4.39 -3.07
CA GLU A 111 -1.50 4.08 -3.34
C GLU A 111 -1.65 2.75 -4.08
N GLY A 112 -2.75 2.04 -3.79
CA GLY A 112 -3.23 0.90 -4.55
C GLY A 112 -4.70 1.08 -4.92
N ARG A 113 -5.06 0.83 -6.19
CA ARG A 113 -6.39 1.10 -6.75
C ARG A 113 -6.99 -0.14 -7.41
N ARG A 114 -8.31 -0.27 -7.32
CA ARG A 114 -9.15 -1.20 -8.09
C ARG A 114 -10.03 -0.38 -9.04
N GLY A 115 -9.78 -0.44 -10.34
CA GLY A 115 -10.29 0.55 -11.30
C GLY A 115 -10.00 1.97 -10.80
N ASP A 116 -11.04 2.81 -10.73
CA ASP A 116 -10.90 4.19 -10.25
C ASP A 116 -10.91 4.32 -8.72
N ARG A 117 -11.12 3.23 -7.99
CA ARG A 117 -11.30 3.24 -6.54
C ARG A 117 -9.97 3.03 -5.82
N LEU A 118 -9.62 3.96 -4.94
CA LEU A 118 -8.55 3.79 -3.95
C LEU A 118 -8.94 2.70 -2.95
N ILE A 119 -8.05 1.73 -2.72
CA ILE A 119 -8.25 0.64 -1.75
C ILE A 119 -7.10 0.50 -0.75
N PHE A 120 -5.95 1.11 -1.05
CA PHE A 120 -4.79 1.21 -0.18
C PHE A 120 -4.20 2.61 -0.31
N SER A 121 -3.88 3.23 0.82
CA SER A 121 -3.16 4.50 0.88
C SER A 121 -2.29 4.51 2.12
N ALA A 122 -0.98 4.65 1.92
CA ALA A 122 -0.01 4.93 2.97
C ALA A 122 0.57 6.33 2.75
N SER A 123 0.73 7.11 3.81
CA SER A 123 1.28 8.45 3.77
C SER A 123 2.06 8.79 5.04
N ASP A 124 2.61 10.00 5.11
CA ASP A 124 3.32 10.53 6.28
C ASP A 124 4.48 9.62 6.70
N SER A 125 5.30 9.23 5.73
CA SER A 125 6.41 8.28 5.93
C SER A 125 5.94 6.94 6.52
N GLY A 126 4.74 6.52 6.12
CA GLY A 126 4.09 5.27 6.50
C GLY A 126 3.52 5.23 7.92
N THR A 127 3.45 6.35 8.64
CA THR A 127 2.72 6.37 9.93
C THR A 127 1.21 6.44 9.74
N SER A 128 0.75 6.84 8.56
CA SER A 128 -0.67 6.87 8.18
C SER A 128 -0.98 5.75 7.21
N LEU A 129 -1.98 4.94 7.53
CA LEU A 129 -2.50 3.90 6.64
C LEU A 129 -4.02 3.93 6.62
N TRP A 130 -4.58 3.96 5.42
CA TRP A 130 -6.00 3.77 5.14
C TRP A 130 -6.17 2.64 4.13
N ILE A 131 -7.14 1.77 4.38
CA ILE A 131 -7.50 0.67 3.47
C ILE A 131 -9.02 0.52 3.34
N ALA A 132 -9.47 0.11 2.16
CA ALA A 132 -10.84 -0.32 1.92
C ALA A 132 -10.86 -1.83 1.67
N VAL A 133 -11.44 -2.58 2.61
CA VAL A 133 -11.46 -4.05 2.60
C VAL A 133 -12.88 -4.61 2.53
N THR A 134 -13.04 -5.77 1.89
CA THR A 134 -14.24 -6.59 2.06
C THR A 134 -14.27 -7.23 3.46
N GLN A 135 -15.38 -7.87 3.82
CA GLN A 135 -15.46 -8.58 5.10
C GLN A 135 -14.46 -9.74 5.17
N ASP A 136 -14.29 -10.49 4.09
CA ASP A 136 -13.35 -11.62 4.04
C ASP A 136 -11.90 -11.14 4.12
N GLN A 137 -11.57 -10.07 3.41
CA GLN A 137 -10.26 -9.43 3.50
C GLN A 137 -9.98 -8.90 4.90
N ALA A 138 -10.96 -8.28 5.56
CA ALA A 138 -10.81 -7.83 6.94
C ALA A 138 -10.53 -9.01 7.89
N ALA A 139 -11.29 -10.11 7.76
CA ALA A 139 -11.09 -11.31 8.57
C ALA A 139 -9.70 -11.94 8.34
N GLU A 140 -9.27 -12.02 7.08
CA GLU A 140 -7.94 -12.51 6.71
C GLU A 140 -6.83 -11.64 7.30
N LEU A 141 -6.94 -10.31 7.16
CA LEU A 141 -5.97 -9.36 7.71
C LEU A 141 -5.86 -9.51 9.22
N LEU A 142 -6.98 -9.53 9.94
CA LEU A 142 -6.96 -9.68 11.40
C LEU A 142 -6.36 -11.01 11.85
N SER A 143 -6.63 -12.10 11.12
CA SER A 143 -6.02 -13.41 11.37
C SER A 143 -4.49 -13.40 11.19
N ARG A 144 -4.01 -12.74 10.13
CA ARG A 144 -2.56 -12.57 9.87
C ARG A 144 -1.87 -11.73 10.94
N LEU A 145 -2.51 -10.65 11.38
CA LEU A 145 -1.99 -9.79 12.45
C LEU A 145 -1.93 -10.52 13.79
N ASP A 146 -2.98 -11.29 14.14
CA ASP A 146 -3.01 -12.11 15.35
C ASP A 146 -1.88 -13.14 15.38
N ALA A 147 -1.60 -13.79 14.24
CA ALA A 147 -0.47 -14.72 14.09
C ALA A 147 0.90 -14.05 14.30
N LEU A 148 0.99 -12.72 14.12
CA LEU A 148 2.18 -11.91 14.39
C LEU A 148 2.18 -11.32 15.81
N GLY A 149 1.16 -11.60 16.63
CA GLY A 149 0.99 -11.03 17.96
C GLY A 149 0.55 -9.56 17.97
N ILE A 150 0.07 -9.05 16.83
CA ILE A 150 -0.38 -7.67 16.68
C ILE A 150 -1.88 -7.62 17.00
N PRO A 151 -2.31 -6.85 18.02
CA PRO A 151 -3.71 -6.86 18.45
C PRO A 151 -4.62 -6.22 17.38
N PRO A 152 -5.85 -6.69 17.19
CA PRO A 152 -6.77 -6.17 16.15
C PRO A 152 -7.15 -4.71 16.37
N THR A 153 -6.98 -4.18 17.57
CA THR A 153 -7.24 -2.77 17.93
C THR A 153 -6.32 -1.78 17.23
N VAL A 154 -5.26 -2.26 16.55
CA VAL A 154 -4.38 -1.43 15.72
C VAL A 154 -5.08 -0.86 14.48
N LEU A 155 -6.20 -1.46 14.07
CA LEU A 155 -7.04 -0.97 12.98
C LEU A 155 -8.38 -0.54 13.55
N SER A 156 -8.73 0.73 13.34
CA SER A 156 -10.05 1.26 13.68
C SER A 156 -10.91 1.38 12.42
N VAL A 157 -12.21 1.17 12.58
CA VAL A 157 -13.16 1.42 11.48
C VAL A 157 -13.32 2.93 11.34
N ARG A 158 -13.01 3.47 10.18
CA ARG A 158 -13.28 4.88 9.90
C ARG A 158 -14.80 5.08 9.90
N PRO A 159 -15.35 5.99 10.72
CA PRO A 159 -16.76 6.33 10.65
C PRO A 159 -17.05 6.82 9.24
N ARG A 160 -18.11 6.29 8.60
CA ARG A 160 -18.60 6.87 7.35
C ARG A 160 -19.04 8.30 7.67
N GLY A 161 -18.23 9.28 7.27
CA GLY A 161 -18.58 10.68 7.37
C GLY A 161 -19.88 10.94 6.61
N ARG A 162 -20.79 11.66 7.25
CA ARG A 162 -22.04 12.17 6.65
C ARG A 162 -21.75 13.12 5.49
#